data_AF-A0A2E4XL57-F1
#
_entry.id   AF-A0A2E4XL57-F1
#
_cell.length_a   1.000
_cell.length_b   1.000
_cell.length_c   1.000
_cell.angle_alpha   90.00
_cell.angle_beta   90.00
_cell.angle_gamma   90.00
#
_symmetry.space_group_name_H-M   'P 1'
#
loop_
_entity.id
_entity.type
_entity.pdbx_description
1 polymer ?
#
loop_
_entity_poly.entity_id
_entity_poly.type
_entity_poly.pdbx_seq_one_letter_code
_entity_poly.pdbx_strand_id
1 'polypeptide(L)'
;MISTPEEQQIGDEYLLNLFLTPEGIANPAPWYKKLRESMPIFESSNGAIFLSRFDDCHSVFRDNRFGKGDQSGPGGSMLPREESPEIVAFREEVNEARSNTAPSLLFLDPPDHTRLRGLVNRAFTPRRIDSMRMSIRELTEECLNELAREGGGDAMEILGFLPVNVIGELVGVPRSDWNYFRPLVNDGVANLEAGPTLEELQASHAAFTEMGEYFRKLVHERKKNPQNDLISALIEVEESGDRVSEDEVVSTVILLFAAGMETTQNLIGNGLAALFEFPDEYSLLWENPDLVPSAVEEMLRWDSPVQLDGRTALEATEIDGIKIEEGRSVVTLIGAANRDPRKFVNPDDFLVRRDEGPPLSFASGIHYCLGANLARAEGQEMFAGLIRRFSSVQQAGELEQRGRMTLRGFKTVPVSVTER
;
A
#
# COMPACT_ATOMS: atom_id res chain seq x y z
N MET A 1 19.88 -21.71 7.60
CA MET A 1 19.51 -22.21 6.27
C MET A 1 20.79 -22.64 5.57
N ILE A 2 20.82 -23.81 4.93
CA ILE A 2 21.97 -24.17 4.07
C ILE A 2 21.35 -24.55 2.73
N SER A 3 21.21 -23.57 1.85
CA SER A 3 20.90 -23.80 0.44
C SER A 3 22.14 -24.38 -0.24
N THR A 4 21.97 -25.36 -1.10
CA THR A 4 23.05 -25.72 -2.04
C THR A 4 23.37 -24.52 -2.94
N PRO A 5 24.58 -24.43 -3.52
CA PRO A 5 24.92 -23.34 -4.46
C PRO A 5 23.93 -23.24 -5.63
N GLU A 6 23.38 -24.37 -6.08
CA GLU A 6 22.36 -24.43 -7.13
C GLU A 6 21.00 -23.87 -6.65
N GLU A 7 20.52 -24.26 -5.47
CA GLU A 7 19.30 -23.69 -4.88
C GLU A 7 19.42 -22.19 -4.61
N GLN A 8 20.60 -21.73 -4.18
CA GLN A 8 20.88 -20.30 -4.00
C GLN A 8 20.75 -19.53 -5.32
N GLN A 9 21.39 -20.04 -6.38
CA GLN A 9 21.33 -19.41 -7.70
C GLN A 9 19.89 -19.35 -8.24
N ILE A 10 19.13 -20.45 -8.11
CA ILE A 10 17.75 -20.53 -8.57
C ILE A 10 16.85 -19.55 -7.78
N GLY A 11 17.00 -19.47 -6.46
CA GLY A 11 16.18 -18.59 -5.65
C GLY A 11 16.48 -17.11 -5.90
N ASP A 12 17.76 -16.75 -6.04
CA ASP A 12 18.13 -15.39 -6.43
C ASP A 12 17.56 -15.04 -7.82
N GLU A 13 17.62 -15.97 -8.79
CA GLU A 13 17.01 -15.79 -10.11
C GLU A 13 15.49 -15.57 -10.00
N TYR A 14 14.78 -16.30 -9.13
CA TYR A 14 13.35 -16.10 -8.93
C TYR A 14 13.04 -14.70 -8.40
N LEU A 15 13.81 -14.21 -7.43
CA LEU A 15 13.66 -12.86 -6.89
C LEU A 15 13.96 -11.79 -7.94
N LEU A 16 15.06 -11.92 -8.69
CA LEU A 16 15.42 -10.95 -9.72
C LEU A 16 14.37 -10.90 -10.85
N ASN A 17 13.87 -12.06 -11.29
CA ASN A 17 12.79 -12.09 -12.27
C ASN A 17 11.52 -11.43 -11.72
N LEU A 18 11.10 -11.81 -10.51
CA LEU A 18 9.93 -11.24 -9.85
C LEU A 18 10.01 -9.71 -9.76
N PHE A 19 11.14 -9.16 -9.30
CA PHE A 19 11.24 -7.75 -8.94
C PHE A 19 11.76 -6.81 -10.02
N LEU A 20 12.47 -7.32 -11.04
CA LEU A 20 13.22 -6.46 -11.98
C LEU A 20 12.86 -6.67 -13.45
N THR A 21 12.12 -7.72 -13.79
CA THR A 21 11.71 -7.96 -15.19
C THR A 21 10.30 -7.42 -15.42
N PRO A 22 10.01 -6.81 -16.60
CA PRO A 22 8.66 -6.41 -16.95
C PRO A 22 7.65 -7.57 -16.86
N GLU A 23 8.06 -8.78 -17.23
CA GLU A 23 7.21 -9.98 -17.20
C GLU A 23 6.88 -10.42 -15.77
N GLY A 24 7.87 -10.44 -14.88
CA GLY A 24 7.67 -10.80 -13.47
C GLY A 24 6.87 -9.74 -12.71
N ILE A 25 7.13 -8.46 -13.01
CA ILE A 25 6.33 -7.35 -12.47
C ILE A 25 4.91 -7.42 -12.98
N ALA A 26 4.66 -7.68 -14.27
CA ALA A 26 3.31 -7.76 -14.81
C ALA A 26 2.53 -8.95 -14.26
N ASN A 27 3.16 -10.12 -14.10
CA ASN A 27 2.54 -11.34 -13.60
C ASN A 27 3.42 -12.05 -12.54
N PRO A 28 3.27 -11.69 -11.26
CA PRO A 28 4.10 -12.26 -10.20
C PRO A 28 3.66 -13.65 -9.73
N ALA A 29 2.43 -14.08 -10.02
CA ALA A 29 1.85 -15.31 -9.48
C ALA A 29 2.68 -16.58 -9.75
N PRO A 30 3.26 -16.80 -10.95
CA PRO A 30 4.14 -17.94 -11.20
C PRO A 30 5.39 -17.95 -10.30
N TRP A 31 5.98 -16.78 -10.03
CA TRP A 31 7.16 -16.64 -9.19
C TRP A 31 6.82 -16.83 -7.72
N TYR A 32 5.69 -16.29 -7.26
CA TYR A 32 5.16 -16.54 -5.92
C TYR A 32 4.93 -18.03 -5.67
N LYS A 33 4.34 -18.75 -6.64
CA LYS A 33 4.13 -20.19 -6.53
C LYS A 33 5.45 -20.94 -6.43
N LYS A 34 6.41 -20.64 -7.30
CA LYS A 34 7.75 -21.25 -7.27
C LYS A 34 8.41 -21.06 -5.90
N LEU A 35 8.49 -19.82 -5.41
CA LEU A 35 9.06 -19.51 -4.09
C LEU A 35 8.34 -20.28 -2.96
N ARG A 36 7.00 -20.26 -2.90
CA ARG A 36 6.23 -20.97 -1.87
C ARG A 36 6.45 -22.49 -1.84
N GLU A 37 6.60 -23.09 -3.02
CA GLU A 37 6.65 -24.54 -3.18
C GLU A 37 8.06 -25.09 -2.95
N SER A 38 9.10 -24.41 -3.47
CA SER A 38 10.49 -24.91 -3.38
C SER A 38 11.29 -24.28 -2.23
N MET A 39 11.04 -23.02 -1.88
CA MET A 39 11.89 -22.23 -0.98
C MET A 39 11.07 -21.21 -0.17
N PRO A 40 10.14 -21.70 0.69
CA PRO A 40 9.15 -20.87 1.36
C PRO A 40 9.75 -19.79 2.27
N ILE A 41 10.92 -20.09 2.85
CA ILE A 41 11.79 -19.22 3.63
C ILE A 41 13.14 -19.28 2.91
N PHE A 42 13.48 -18.22 2.17
CA PHE A 42 14.67 -18.17 1.32
C PHE A 42 15.59 -17.03 1.75
N GLU A 43 16.82 -17.37 2.15
CA GLU A 43 17.88 -16.39 2.36
C GLU A 43 18.60 -16.13 1.03
N SER A 44 18.50 -14.91 0.51
CA SER A 44 19.17 -14.50 -0.72
C SER A 44 20.67 -14.30 -0.51
N SER A 45 21.45 -14.21 -1.60
CA SER A 45 22.91 -14.08 -1.51
C SER A 45 23.42 -12.81 -0.82
N ASN A 46 22.59 -11.77 -0.72
CA ASN A 46 22.86 -10.55 0.07
C ASN A 46 22.45 -10.67 1.55
N GLY A 47 21.89 -11.81 1.97
CA GLY A 47 21.53 -12.10 3.37
C GLY A 47 20.14 -11.64 3.81
N ALA A 48 19.30 -11.13 2.91
CA ALA A 48 17.88 -10.87 3.18
C ALA A 48 17.06 -12.16 3.14
N ILE A 49 16.02 -12.28 3.96
CA ILE A 49 15.20 -13.49 4.08
C ILE A 49 13.81 -13.22 3.54
N PHE A 50 13.37 -13.97 2.53
CA PHE A 50 12.07 -13.83 1.89
C PHE A 50 11.11 -14.91 2.38
N LEU A 51 9.93 -14.49 2.82
CA LEU A 51 8.85 -15.36 3.28
C LEU A 51 7.70 -15.34 2.29
N SER A 52 7.18 -16.50 1.93
CA SER A 52 6.14 -16.60 0.91
C SER A 52 4.88 -17.35 1.35
N ARG A 53 4.93 -18.10 2.47
CA ARG A 53 3.74 -18.76 3.04
C ARG A 53 2.97 -17.80 3.94
N PHE A 54 1.66 -18.05 4.05
CA PHE A 54 0.76 -17.21 4.84
C PHE A 54 1.16 -17.17 6.32
N ASP A 55 1.37 -18.34 6.94
CA ASP A 55 1.66 -18.43 8.37
C ASP A 55 3.02 -17.83 8.73
N ASP A 56 4.03 -17.99 7.86
CA ASP A 56 5.36 -17.40 8.05
C ASP A 56 5.26 -15.87 8.05
N CYS A 57 4.63 -15.28 7.03
CA CYS A 57 4.42 -13.83 6.96
C CYS A 57 3.58 -13.32 8.13
N HIS A 58 2.48 -14.01 8.44
CA HIS A 58 1.58 -13.61 9.52
C HIS A 58 2.23 -13.67 10.91
N SER A 59 3.10 -14.67 11.15
CA SER A 59 3.85 -14.77 12.40
C SER A 59 4.83 -13.62 12.58
N VAL A 60 5.60 -13.28 11.54
CA VAL A 60 6.55 -12.17 11.55
C VAL A 60 5.87 -10.83 11.77
N PHE A 61 4.71 -10.59 11.17
CA PHE A 61 3.96 -9.35 11.42
C PHE A 61 3.52 -9.16 12.87
N ARG A 62 3.35 -10.24 13.63
CA ARG A 62 2.80 -10.22 15.00
C ARG A 62 3.85 -10.31 16.08
N ASP A 63 5.06 -10.70 15.73
CA ASP A 63 6.16 -10.86 16.67
C ASP A 63 6.95 -9.54 16.75
N ASN A 64 6.90 -8.91 17.93
CA ASN A 64 7.53 -7.61 18.19
C ASN A 64 9.07 -7.65 18.14
N ARG A 65 9.68 -8.82 18.00
CA ARG A 65 11.11 -8.97 17.72
C ARG A 65 11.44 -8.64 16.26
N PHE A 66 10.44 -8.55 15.38
CA PHE A 66 10.58 -8.06 14.02
C PHE A 66 10.02 -6.64 13.92
N GLY A 67 10.94 -5.68 13.82
CA GLY A 67 10.63 -4.25 13.73
C GLY A 67 10.99 -3.65 12.37
N LYS A 68 11.19 -2.33 12.33
CA LYS A 68 11.69 -1.59 11.16
C LYS A 68 13.20 -1.39 11.20
N GLY A 69 13.83 -1.47 12.37
CA GLY A 69 15.29 -1.44 12.50
C GLY A 69 15.84 -0.01 12.42
N ASP A 70 16.87 0.21 11.59
CA ASP A 70 17.39 1.56 11.34
C ASP A 70 16.29 2.43 10.70
N GLN A 71 16.02 3.57 11.34
CA GLN A 71 14.94 4.50 11.00
C GLN A 71 15.22 5.31 9.73
N SER A 72 16.35 5.08 9.06
CA SER A 72 16.73 5.68 7.78
C SER A 72 15.83 5.26 6.60
N GLY A 73 14.87 4.36 6.81
CA GLY A 73 13.96 3.83 5.78
C GLY A 73 14.50 2.53 5.17
N PRO A 74 13.98 2.04 4.03
CA PRO A 74 14.59 0.91 3.35
C PRO A 74 15.95 1.35 2.78
N GLY A 75 17.01 1.20 3.58
CA GLY A 75 18.39 1.37 3.15
C GLY A 75 18.90 0.11 2.46
N GLY A 76 19.41 0.26 1.24
CA GLY A 76 19.99 -0.84 0.46
C GLY A 76 18.95 -1.69 -0.28
N SER A 77 19.30 -2.22 -1.45
CA SER A 77 18.45 -3.20 -2.14
C SER A 77 18.39 -4.50 -1.32
N MET A 78 17.19 -4.86 -0.87
CA MET A 78 16.92 -6.18 -0.27
C MET A 78 17.06 -7.31 -1.29
N LEU A 79 17.22 -7.00 -2.58
CA LEU A 79 17.39 -7.97 -3.66
C LEU A 79 18.85 -8.45 -3.75
N PRO A 80 19.10 -9.68 -4.23
CA PRO A 80 20.44 -10.22 -4.47
C PRO A 80 21.13 -9.54 -5.68
N ARG A 81 21.41 -8.24 -5.56
CA ARG A 81 22.09 -7.43 -6.56
C ARG A 81 22.93 -6.36 -5.85
N GLU A 82 23.97 -5.91 -6.53
CA GLU A 82 24.67 -4.69 -6.13
C GLU A 82 23.87 -3.46 -6.60
N GLU A 83 23.71 -2.48 -5.71
CA GLU A 83 23.21 -1.16 -6.11
C GLU A 83 24.32 -0.34 -6.75
N SER A 84 23.94 0.59 -7.64
CA SER A 84 24.93 1.46 -8.27
C SER A 84 25.53 2.41 -7.22
N PRO A 85 26.83 2.76 -7.33
CA PRO A 85 27.45 3.70 -6.40
C PRO A 85 26.75 5.05 -6.32
N GLU A 86 26.14 5.51 -7.43
CA GLU A 86 25.38 6.76 -7.47
C GLU A 86 24.09 6.69 -6.64
N ILE A 87 23.39 5.55 -6.67
CA ILE A 87 22.19 5.33 -5.85
C ILE A 87 22.58 5.30 -4.36
N VAL A 88 23.65 4.58 -4.02
CA VAL A 88 24.14 4.51 -2.64
C VAL A 88 24.50 5.90 -2.13
N ALA A 89 25.31 6.66 -2.87
CA ALA A 89 25.71 8.01 -2.50
C ALA A 89 24.51 8.97 -2.36
N PHE A 90 23.52 8.88 -3.27
CA PHE A 90 22.32 9.70 -3.19
C PHE A 90 21.48 9.38 -1.95
N ARG A 91 21.34 8.10 -1.59
CA ARG A 91 20.64 7.69 -0.36
C ARG A 91 21.35 8.19 0.88
N GLU A 92 22.67 8.12 0.93
CA GLU A 92 23.49 8.66 2.02
C GLU A 92 23.27 10.18 2.16
N GLU A 93 23.35 10.93 1.06
CA GLU A 93 23.11 12.38 1.04
C GLU A 93 21.70 12.74 1.57
N VAL A 94 20.66 12.05 1.07
CA VAL A 94 19.28 12.29 1.50
C VAL A 94 19.08 11.94 2.98
N ASN A 95 19.69 10.85 3.45
CA ASN A 95 19.60 10.44 4.85
C ASN A 95 20.31 11.43 5.78
N GLU A 96 21.49 11.93 5.38
CA GLU A 96 22.17 13.01 6.09
C GLU A 96 21.32 14.29 6.14
N ALA A 97 20.72 14.69 5.02
CA ALA A 97 19.83 15.85 4.95
C ALA A 97 18.58 15.69 5.82
N ARG A 98 18.07 14.46 5.98
CA ARG A 98 16.91 14.11 6.81
C ARG A 98 17.21 13.96 8.29
N SER A 99 18.48 13.94 8.70
CA SER A 99 18.88 13.75 10.11
C SER A 99 18.24 14.76 11.08
N ASN A 100 17.80 15.93 10.59
CA ASN A 100 17.12 16.96 11.37
C ASN A 100 15.58 16.95 11.23
N THR A 101 15.00 15.94 10.57
CA THR A 101 13.54 15.79 10.39
C THR A 101 13.02 14.60 11.17
N ALA A 102 11.74 14.66 11.59
CA ALA A 102 11.12 13.55 12.29
C ALA A 102 10.92 12.34 11.34
N PRO A 103 11.31 11.12 11.76
CA PRO A 103 11.10 9.91 10.96
C PRO A 103 9.61 9.66 10.73
N SER A 104 9.29 9.02 9.62
CA SER A 104 7.92 8.61 9.32
C SER A 104 7.47 7.50 10.27
N LEU A 105 6.22 7.56 10.75
CA LEU A 105 5.59 6.51 11.55
C LEU A 105 5.69 5.12 10.90
N LEU A 106 5.81 5.05 9.57
CA LEU A 106 5.99 3.82 8.80
C LEU A 106 7.28 3.07 9.15
N PHE A 107 8.33 3.78 9.58
CA PHE A 107 9.68 3.24 9.83
C PHE A 107 10.08 3.27 11.31
N LEU A 108 9.11 3.52 12.20
CA LEU A 108 9.36 3.55 13.64
C LEU A 108 9.06 2.22 14.31
N ASP A 109 9.82 1.94 15.36
CA ASP A 109 9.56 0.86 16.32
C ASP A 109 9.04 1.43 17.66
N PRO A 110 8.45 0.60 18.54
CA PRO A 110 8.15 1.02 19.91
C PRO A 110 9.40 1.51 20.67
N PRO A 111 9.27 2.51 21.55
CA PRO A 111 8.02 3.13 22.03
C PRO A 111 7.47 4.26 21.14
N ASP A 112 8.28 4.85 20.25
CA ASP A 112 7.89 6.02 19.46
C ASP A 112 6.78 5.71 18.46
N HIS A 113 6.83 4.54 17.82
CA HIS A 113 5.73 4.04 17.01
C HIS A 113 4.43 3.96 17.82
N THR A 114 4.47 3.38 19.02
CA THR A 114 3.28 3.24 19.88
C THR A 114 2.71 4.60 20.27
N ARG A 115 3.59 5.56 20.62
CA ARG A 115 3.21 6.94 20.97
C ARG A 115 2.51 7.61 19.78
N LEU A 116 3.20 7.75 18.64
CA LEU A 116 2.68 8.46 17.47
C LEU A 116 1.45 7.77 16.88
N ARG A 117 1.45 6.43 16.77
CA ARG A 117 0.28 5.67 16.32
C ARG A 117 -0.93 5.89 17.24
N GLY A 118 -0.70 5.95 18.55
CA GLY A 118 -1.75 6.23 19.55
C GLY A 118 -2.44 7.58 19.33
N LEU A 119 -1.70 8.58 18.82
CA LEU A 119 -2.25 9.91 18.52
C LEU A 119 -3.17 9.89 17.31
N VAL A 120 -2.76 9.24 16.22
CA VAL A 120 -3.53 9.21 14.96
C VAL A 120 -4.67 8.19 14.95
N ASN A 121 -4.60 7.13 15.77
CA ASN A 121 -5.62 6.07 15.82
C ASN A 121 -7.05 6.60 15.99
N ARG A 122 -7.23 7.72 16.69
CA ARG A 122 -8.56 8.31 16.94
C ARG A 122 -9.26 8.73 15.64
N ALA A 123 -8.51 9.19 14.64
CA ALA A 123 -9.05 9.60 13.36
C ALA A 123 -9.47 8.42 12.46
N PHE A 124 -8.96 7.21 12.74
CA PHE A 124 -9.22 6.00 11.95
C PHE A 124 -10.10 4.97 12.68
N THR A 125 -10.80 5.38 13.74
CA THR A 125 -11.72 4.48 14.44
C THR A 125 -12.90 4.08 13.54
N PRO A 126 -13.45 2.86 13.66
CA PRO A 126 -14.60 2.43 12.87
C PRO A 126 -15.77 3.41 12.90
N ARG A 127 -16.04 4.02 14.07
CA ARG A 127 -17.09 5.04 14.24
C ARG A 127 -16.82 6.32 13.44
N ARG A 128 -15.56 6.77 13.38
CA ARG A 128 -15.20 7.96 12.58
C ARG A 128 -15.34 7.65 11.09
N ILE A 129 -14.86 6.49 10.65
CA ILE A 129 -15.03 6.05 9.25
C ILE A 129 -16.51 5.92 8.88
N ASP A 130 -17.32 5.35 9.77
CA ASP A 130 -18.78 5.24 9.55
C ASP A 130 -19.44 6.62 9.41
N SER A 131 -19.01 7.61 10.19
CA SER A 131 -19.50 9.00 10.04
C SER A 131 -19.07 9.66 8.72
N MET A 132 -18.03 9.16 8.05
CA MET A 132 -17.57 9.64 6.74
C MET A 132 -18.26 8.94 5.57
N ARG A 133 -19.00 7.85 5.79
CA ARG A 133 -19.68 7.06 4.74
C ARG A 133 -20.50 7.91 3.79
N MET A 134 -21.21 8.91 4.34
CA MET A 134 -22.02 9.82 3.53
C MET A 134 -21.14 10.65 2.58
N SER A 135 -20.04 11.25 3.08
CA SER A 135 -19.11 12.01 2.23
C SER A 135 -18.43 11.12 1.19
N ILE A 136 -17.95 9.93 1.60
CA ILE A 136 -17.34 8.96 0.67
C ILE A 136 -18.32 8.61 -0.45
N ARG A 137 -19.60 8.39 -0.11
CA ARG A 137 -20.64 8.13 -1.11
C ARG A 137 -20.87 9.32 -2.03
N GLU A 138 -20.95 10.54 -1.50
CA GLU A 138 -21.10 11.75 -2.33
C GLU A 138 -19.94 11.92 -3.32
N LEU A 139 -18.70 11.79 -2.84
CA LEU A 139 -17.49 11.81 -3.68
C LEU A 139 -17.48 10.69 -4.72
N THR A 140 -17.97 9.49 -4.34
CA THR A 140 -18.13 8.38 -5.28
C THR A 140 -19.12 8.75 -6.37
N GLU A 141 -20.31 9.25 -6.03
CA GLU A 141 -21.33 9.63 -7.01
C GLU A 141 -20.84 10.77 -7.93
N GLU A 142 -20.00 11.71 -7.44
CA GLU A 142 -19.32 12.70 -8.29
C GLU A 142 -18.45 12.03 -9.37
N CYS A 143 -17.58 11.08 -8.98
CA CYS A 143 -16.76 10.32 -9.92
C CYS A 143 -17.60 9.51 -10.92
N LEU A 144 -18.68 8.86 -10.46
CA LEU A 144 -19.56 8.07 -11.33
C LEU A 144 -20.36 8.93 -12.30
N ASN A 145 -20.75 10.15 -11.90
CA ASN A 145 -21.41 11.10 -12.79
C ASN A 145 -20.48 11.56 -13.92
N GLU A 146 -19.20 11.78 -13.62
CA GLU A 146 -18.20 12.08 -14.64
C GLU A 146 -18.02 10.91 -15.62
N LEU A 147 -17.87 9.69 -15.10
CA LEU A 147 -17.74 8.48 -15.92
C LEU A 147 -18.97 8.27 -16.82
N ALA A 148 -20.17 8.49 -16.30
CA ALA A 148 -21.42 8.39 -17.04
C ALA A 148 -21.51 9.43 -18.16
N ARG A 149 -21.15 10.69 -17.87
CA ARG A 149 -21.18 11.80 -18.83
C ARG A 149 -20.27 11.55 -20.05
N GLU A 150 -19.13 10.91 -19.83
CA GLU A 150 -18.17 10.55 -20.89
C GLU A 150 -18.49 9.20 -21.57
N GLY A 151 -19.44 8.43 -21.02
CA GLY A 151 -19.79 7.08 -21.51
C GLY A 151 -18.69 6.02 -21.26
N GLY A 152 -17.71 6.33 -20.43
CA GLY A 152 -16.48 5.56 -20.23
C GLY A 152 -15.28 6.46 -19.98
N GLY A 153 -14.08 5.91 -20.15
CA GLY A 153 -12.82 6.63 -19.96
C GLY A 153 -11.79 5.78 -19.23
N ASP A 154 -10.70 6.40 -18.77
CA ASP A 154 -9.76 5.72 -17.88
C ASP A 154 -10.26 5.75 -16.44
N ALA A 155 -10.59 4.58 -15.89
CA ALA A 155 -11.04 4.45 -14.51
C ALA A 155 -9.97 4.90 -13.50
N MET A 156 -8.68 4.78 -13.83
CA MET A 156 -7.60 5.25 -12.95
C MET A 156 -7.53 6.78 -12.89
N GLU A 157 -7.96 7.46 -13.95
CA GLU A 157 -8.08 8.90 -13.96
C GLU A 157 -9.34 9.35 -13.21
N ILE A 158 -10.50 8.76 -13.51
CA ILE A 158 -11.79 9.26 -13.01
C ILE A 158 -12.11 8.74 -11.60
N LEU A 159 -12.04 7.41 -11.40
CA LEU A 159 -12.38 6.77 -10.12
C LEU A 159 -11.22 6.83 -9.13
N GLY A 160 -9.98 6.90 -9.63
CA GLY A 160 -8.78 7.12 -8.82
C GLY A 160 -8.72 8.47 -8.10
N PHE A 161 -9.68 9.38 -8.34
CA PHE A 161 -9.84 10.61 -7.56
C PHE A 161 -10.43 10.38 -6.18
N LEU A 162 -11.28 9.35 -6.00
CA LEU A 162 -11.97 9.12 -4.73
C LEU A 162 -10.98 9.06 -3.54
N PRO A 163 -9.88 8.28 -3.59
CA PRO A 163 -8.95 8.19 -2.47
C PRO A 163 -8.29 9.50 -2.08
N VAL A 164 -7.90 10.31 -3.08
CA VAL A 164 -7.30 11.63 -2.86
C VAL A 164 -8.28 12.55 -2.14
N ASN A 165 -9.54 12.51 -2.55
CA ASN A 165 -10.59 13.35 -2.01
C ASN A 165 -10.89 12.97 -0.55
N VAL A 166 -11.03 11.67 -0.29
CA VAL A 166 -11.37 11.15 1.03
C VAL A 166 -10.24 11.39 2.04
N ILE A 167 -8.99 11.10 1.66
CA ILE A 167 -7.86 11.35 2.56
C ILE A 167 -7.59 12.84 2.72
N GLY A 168 -7.76 13.64 1.66
CA GLY A 168 -7.66 15.09 1.69
C GLY A 168 -8.63 15.72 2.68
N GLU A 169 -9.90 15.30 2.66
CA GLU A 169 -10.91 15.73 3.66
C GLU A 169 -10.51 15.31 5.08
N LEU A 170 -10.05 14.06 5.27
CA LEU A 170 -9.67 13.55 6.58
C LEU A 170 -8.49 14.33 7.19
N VAL A 171 -7.45 14.58 6.39
CA VAL A 171 -6.25 15.27 6.90
C VAL A 171 -6.43 16.78 6.98
N GLY A 172 -7.26 17.36 6.12
CA GLY A 172 -7.54 18.80 6.08
C GLY A 172 -6.94 19.53 4.87
N VAL A 173 -6.56 18.82 3.81
CA VAL A 173 -6.13 19.46 2.55
C VAL A 173 -7.34 20.10 1.85
N PRO A 174 -7.31 21.40 1.51
CA PRO A 174 -8.37 22.05 0.75
C PRO A 174 -8.65 21.35 -0.60
N ARG A 175 -9.92 21.25 -0.97
CA ARG A 175 -10.36 20.61 -2.22
C ARG A 175 -9.69 21.17 -3.49
N SER A 176 -9.34 22.46 -3.49
CA SER A 176 -8.63 23.11 -4.61
C SER A 176 -7.25 22.52 -4.88
N ASP A 177 -6.64 21.88 -3.88
CA ASP A 177 -5.23 21.49 -3.91
C ASP A 177 -5.07 19.99 -4.17
N TRP A 178 -6.15 19.20 -4.16
CA TRP A 178 -6.09 17.75 -4.34
C TRP A 178 -5.43 17.33 -5.66
N ASN A 179 -5.70 18.05 -6.76
CA ASN A 179 -5.11 17.77 -8.06
C ASN A 179 -3.60 18.04 -8.11
N TYR A 180 -3.13 19.01 -7.33
CA TYR A 180 -1.72 19.37 -7.25
C TYR A 180 -0.89 18.23 -6.64
N PHE A 181 -1.46 17.45 -5.72
CA PHE A 181 -0.76 16.38 -5.04
C PHE A 181 -0.61 15.08 -5.81
N ARG A 182 -1.45 14.82 -6.82
CA ARG A 182 -1.41 13.55 -7.58
C ARG A 182 -0.01 13.24 -8.15
N PRO A 183 0.65 14.15 -8.90
CA PRO A 183 2.00 13.89 -9.39
C PRO A 183 3.01 13.72 -8.24
N LEU A 184 2.91 14.54 -7.18
CA LEU A 184 3.83 14.47 -6.05
C LEU A 184 3.78 13.12 -5.32
N VAL A 185 2.59 12.57 -5.11
CA VAL A 185 2.46 11.25 -4.47
C VAL A 185 2.94 10.14 -5.39
N ASN A 186 2.61 10.20 -6.69
CA ASN A 186 3.07 9.22 -7.67
C ASN A 186 4.61 9.16 -7.76
N ASP A 187 5.29 10.30 -7.69
CA ASP A 187 6.75 10.37 -7.70
C ASP A 187 7.33 9.95 -6.34
N GLY A 188 6.71 10.41 -5.24
CA GLY A 188 7.13 10.16 -3.87
C GLY A 188 7.27 8.66 -3.55
N VAL A 189 6.33 7.83 -3.96
CA VAL A 189 6.32 6.41 -3.59
C VAL A 189 7.42 5.56 -4.24
N ALA A 190 8.15 6.08 -5.24
CA ALA A 190 9.21 5.30 -5.90
C ALA A 190 10.32 4.86 -4.94
N ASN A 191 10.52 5.57 -3.83
CA ASN A 191 11.48 5.19 -2.79
C ASN A 191 11.08 3.92 -2.01
N LEU A 192 9.86 3.41 -2.20
CA LEU A 192 9.42 2.12 -1.63
C LEU A 192 9.71 0.93 -2.55
N GLU A 193 10.00 1.17 -3.83
CA GLU A 193 10.25 0.09 -4.78
C GLU A 193 11.57 -0.63 -4.52
N ALA A 194 11.66 -1.91 -4.91
CA ALA A 194 12.83 -2.75 -4.67
C ALA A 194 14.02 -2.41 -5.61
N GLY A 195 13.74 -1.76 -6.74
CA GLY A 195 14.74 -1.39 -7.74
C GLY A 195 14.45 -0.07 -8.45
N PRO A 196 14.32 1.06 -7.72
CA PRO A 196 14.10 2.35 -8.34
C PRO A 196 15.36 2.81 -9.08
N THR A 197 15.16 3.57 -10.15
CA THR A 197 16.21 4.30 -10.83
C THR A 197 16.65 5.53 -10.01
N LEU A 198 17.83 6.07 -10.30
CA LEU A 198 18.30 7.30 -9.65
C LEU A 198 17.36 8.49 -9.94
N GLU A 199 16.84 8.59 -11.17
CA GLU A 199 15.88 9.63 -11.55
C GLU A 199 14.59 9.56 -10.71
N GLU A 200 14.05 8.35 -10.51
CA GLU A 200 12.88 8.15 -9.66
C GLU A 200 13.16 8.48 -8.19
N LEU A 201 14.35 8.17 -7.67
CA LEU A 201 14.74 8.54 -6.31
C LEU A 201 14.88 10.06 -6.15
N GLN A 202 15.43 10.75 -7.15
CA GLN A 202 15.53 12.21 -7.17
C GLN A 202 14.15 12.88 -7.23
N ALA A 203 13.26 12.38 -8.09
CA ALA A 203 11.87 12.84 -8.19
C ALA A 203 11.12 12.62 -6.86
N SER A 204 11.28 11.44 -6.25
CA SER A 204 10.71 11.11 -4.95
C SER A 204 11.17 12.08 -3.85
N HIS A 205 12.47 12.36 -3.78
CA HIS A 205 13.02 13.31 -2.81
C HIS A 205 12.49 14.73 -3.02
N ALA A 206 12.44 15.20 -4.27
CA ALA A 206 11.88 16.52 -4.61
C ALA A 206 10.40 16.61 -4.21
N ALA A 207 9.60 15.59 -4.55
CA ALA A 207 8.18 15.55 -4.21
C ALA A 207 7.92 15.58 -2.69
N PHE A 208 8.67 14.81 -1.91
CA PHE A 208 8.56 14.85 -0.44
C PHE A 208 9.02 16.17 0.17
N THR A 209 10.00 16.83 -0.43
CA THR A 209 10.43 18.17 0.00
C THR A 209 9.32 19.19 -0.22
N GLU A 210 8.71 19.18 -1.41
CA GLU A 210 7.59 20.05 -1.78
C GLU A 210 6.35 19.80 -0.91
N MET A 211 5.97 18.53 -0.70
CA MET A 211 4.90 18.17 0.26
C MET A 211 5.23 18.67 1.67
N GLY A 212 6.48 18.54 2.12
CA GLY A 212 6.95 19.06 3.41
C GLY A 212 6.77 20.56 3.56
N GLU A 213 7.12 21.34 2.54
CA GLU A 213 6.89 22.78 2.54
C GLU A 213 5.40 23.15 2.58
N TYR A 214 4.57 22.44 1.80
CA TYR A 214 3.14 22.65 1.80
C TYR A 214 2.53 22.36 3.17
N PHE A 215 2.77 21.17 3.73
CA PHE A 215 2.13 20.76 4.98
C PHE A 215 2.61 21.60 6.16
N ARG A 216 3.86 22.07 6.17
CA ARG A 216 4.29 23.08 7.14
C ARG A 216 3.45 24.35 7.04
N LYS A 217 3.23 24.90 5.84
CA LYS A 217 2.37 26.09 5.65
C LYS A 217 0.95 25.82 6.15
N LEU A 218 0.37 24.68 5.79
CA LEU A 218 -0.98 24.31 6.21
C LEU A 218 -1.11 24.13 7.73
N VAL A 219 -0.10 23.53 8.39
CA VAL A 219 -0.03 23.43 9.86
C VAL A 219 -0.02 24.82 10.50
N HIS A 220 0.78 25.75 9.98
CA HIS A 220 0.83 27.13 10.48
C HIS A 220 -0.51 27.88 10.27
N GLU A 221 -1.22 27.60 9.18
CA GLU A 221 -2.57 28.13 8.96
C GLU A 221 -3.56 27.57 9.97
N ARG A 222 -3.53 26.26 10.24
CA ARG A 222 -4.42 25.60 11.22
C ARG A 222 -4.13 26.03 12.66
N LYS A 223 -2.87 26.33 13.01
CA LYS A 223 -2.52 26.96 14.31
C LYS A 223 -3.23 28.32 14.50
N LYS A 224 -3.45 29.07 13.42
CA LYS A 224 -4.14 30.37 13.48
C LYS A 224 -5.66 30.26 13.34
N ASN A 225 -6.12 29.26 12.59
CA ASN A 225 -7.54 29.04 12.27
C ASN A 225 -7.88 27.55 12.31
N PRO A 226 -8.05 26.96 13.51
CA PRO A 226 -8.35 25.53 13.67
C PRO A 226 -9.61 25.12 12.92
N GLN A 227 -9.61 23.91 12.37
CA GLN A 227 -10.72 23.30 11.65
C GLN A 227 -11.08 21.95 12.27
N ASN A 228 -12.11 21.28 11.76
CA ASN A 228 -12.50 19.94 12.20
C ASN A 228 -11.79 18.84 11.38
N ASP A 229 -10.46 18.87 11.37
CA ASP A 229 -9.58 17.97 10.62
C ASP A 229 -8.46 17.36 11.47
N LEU A 230 -7.75 16.35 10.92
CA LEU A 230 -6.68 15.67 11.64
C LEU A 230 -5.51 16.60 11.98
N ILE A 231 -5.14 17.52 11.09
CA ILE A 231 -4.05 18.48 11.36
C ILE A 231 -4.37 19.28 12.62
N SER A 232 -5.59 19.82 12.74
CA SER A 232 -6.03 20.57 13.91
C SER A 232 -6.04 19.71 15.17
N ALA A 233 -6.51 18.46 15.08
CA ALA A 233 -6.49 17.53 16.19
C ALA A 233 -5.07 17.15 16.66
N LEU A 234 -4.10 17.06 15.74
CA LEU A 234 -2.70 16.79 16.09
C LEU A 234 -2.03 18.01 16.71
N ILE A 235 -2.35 19.23 16.26
CA ILE A 235 -1.89 20.49 16.85
C ILE A 235 -2.38 20.62 18.30
N GLU A 236 -3.66 20.33 18.58
CA GLU A 236 -4.19 20.37 19.95
C GLU A 236 -3.43 19.43 20.89
N VAL A 237 -2.95 18.29 20.39
CA VAL A 237 -2.13 17.37 21.18
C VAL A 237 -0.72 17.91 21.41
N GLU A 238 -0.10 18.54 20.39
CA GLU A 238 1.19 19.24 20.50
C GLU A 238 1.16 20.30 21.61
N GLU A 239 0.12 21.13 21.63
CA GLU A 239 -0.01 22.21 22.62
C GLU A 239 -0.30 21.70 24.04
N SER A 240 -0.81 20.46 24.18
CA SER A 240 -1.14 19.84 25.47
C SER A 240 0.04 19.22 26.22
N GLY A 241 1.26 19.25 25.65
CA GLY A 241 2.52 18.79 26.25
C GLY A 241 3.48 18.14 25.25
N ASP A 242 4.60 17.57 25.72
CA ASP A 242 5.68 16.99 24.88
C ASP A 242 5.31 15.66 24.18
N ARG A 243 4.12 15.56 23.57
CA ARG A 243 3.60 14.33 22.98
C ARG A 243 3.84 14.19 21.49
N VAL A 244 3.92 15.30 20.76
CA VAL A 244 4.20 15.33 19.31
C VAL A 244 4.88 16.64 18.94
N SER A 245 5.93 16.60 18.11
CA SER A 245 6.57 17.80 17.56
C SER A 245 5.91 18.25 16.26
N GLU A 246 6.13 19.50 15.83
CA GLU A 246 5.63 19.97 14.53
C GLU A 246 6.14 19.13 13.36
N ASP A 247 7.42 18.73 13.38
CA ASP A 247 7.99 17.85 12.35
C ASP A 247 7.33 16.46 12.37
N GLU A 248 6.99 15.93 13.55
CA GLU A 248 6.22 14.68 13.65
C GLU A 248 4.80 14.84 13.09
N VAL A 249 4.14 15.98 13.31
CA VAL A 249 2.83 16.28 12.70
C VAL A 249 2.96 16.30 11.18
N VAL A 250 3.91 17.05 10.64
CA VAL A 250 4.13 17.15 9.18
C VAL A 250 4.46 15.80 8.57
N SER A 251 5.41 15.07 9.14
CA SER A 251 5.83 13.73 8.69
C SER A 251 4.66 12.73 8.71
N THR A 252 3.86 12.77 9.78
CA THR A 252 2.66 11.94 9.92
C THR A 252 1.60 12.26 8.87
N VAL A 253 1.32 13.54 8.64
CA VAL A 253 0.28 13.95 7.68
C VAL A 253 0.71 13.59 6.25
N ILE A 254 1.98 13.79 5.89
CA ILE A 254 2.53 13.37 4.60
C ILE A 254 2.35 11.85 4.42
N LEU A 255 2.70 11.06 5.42
CA LEU A 255 2.53 9.61 5.38
C LEU A 255 1.07 9.23 5.13
N LEU A 256 0.15 9.76 5.94
CA LEU A 256 -1.27 9.40 5.85
C LEU A 256 -1.86 9.79 4.50
N PHE A 257 -1.52 10.98 4.03
CA PHE A 257 -1.99 11.50 2.76
C PHE A 257 -1.47 10.67 1.58
N ALA A 258 -0.15 10.43 1.50
CA ALA A 258 0.43 9.62 0.43
C ALA A 258 -0.04 8.15 0.46
N ALA A 259 -0.04 7.52 1.65
CA ALA A 259 -0.41 6.11 1.80
C ALA A 259 -1.90 5.85 1.52
N GLY A 260 -2.78 6.81 1.83
CA GLY A 260 -4.21 6.70 1.59
C GLY A 260 -4.62 6.84 0.11
N MET A 261 -3.76 7.41 -0.73
CA MET A 261 -4.08 7.66 -2.14
C MET A 261 -3.81 6.43 -3.03
N GLU A 262 -2.55 6.06 -3.22
CA GLU A 262 -2.17 5.10 -4.27
C GLU A 262 -2.66 3.68 -3.94
N THR A 263 -2.66 3.28 -2.66
CA THR A 263 -3.09 1.93 -2.27
C THR A 263 -4.58 1.68 -2.53
N THR A 264 -5.45 2.62 -2.18
CA THR A 264 -6.89 2.50 -2.46
C THR A 264 -7.20 2.70 -3.94
N GLN A 265 -6.46 3.57 -4.64
CA GLN A 265 -6.56 3.69 -6.10
C GLN A 265 -6.24 2.35 -6.78
N ASN A 266 -5.18 1.68 -6.34
CA ASN A 266 -4.79 0.37 -6.84
C ASN A 266 -5.82 -0.70 -6.47
N LEU A 267 -6.45 -0.67 -5.29
CA LEU A 267 -7.56 -1.58 -4.95
C LEU A 267 -8.69 -1.50 -5.99
N ILE A 268 -9.11 -0.28 -6.34
CA ILE A 268 -10.20 -0.07 -7.31
C ILE A 268 -9.78 -0.57 -8.71
N GLY A 269 -8.60 -0.17 -9.18
CA GLY A 269 -8.08 -0.57 -10.49
C GLY A 269 -7.87 -2.08 -10.61
N ASN A 270 -7.23 -2.69 -9.62
CA ASN A 270 -6.97 -4.12 -9.57
C ASN A 270 -8.27 -4.92 -9.48
N GLY A 271 -9.25 -4.43 -8.71
CA GLY A 271 -10.56 -5.06 -8.60
C GLY A 271 -11.33 -5.05 -9.92
N LEU A 272 -11.32 -3.94 -10.66
CA LEU A 272 -11.90 -3.88 -12.01
C LEU A 272 -11.20 -4.84 -12.98
N ALA A 273 -9.87 -4.84 -13.00
CA ALA A 273 -9.09 -5.74 -13.84
C ALA A 273 -9.41 -7.22 -13.55
N ALA A 274 -9.49 -7.61 -12.27
CA ALA A 274 -9.87 -8.96 -11.87
C ALA A 274 -11.28 -9.31 -12.36
N LEU A 275 -12.25 -8.41 -12.18
CA LEU A 275 -13.61 -8.65 -12.65
C LEU A 275 -13.70 -8.81 -14.18
N PHE A 276 -12.85 -8.10 -14.95
CA PHE A 276 -12.78 -8.28 -16.40
C PHE A 276 -12.17 -9.63 -16.80
N GLU A 277 -11.22 -10.13 -16.03
CA GLU A 277 -10.62 -11.46 -16.22
C GLU A 277 -11.61 -12.60 -15.87
N PHE A 278 -12.52 -12.37 -14.91
CA PHE A 278 -13.48 -13.36 -14.38
C PHE A 278 -14.94 -12.93 -14.61
N PRO A 279 -15.47 -13.03 -15.85
CA PRO A 279 -16.79 -12.50 -16.22
C PRO A 279 -17.97 -13.18 -15.48
N ASP A 280 -17.82 -14.44 -15.06
CA ASP A 280 -18.84 -15.13 -14.27
C ASP A 280 -18.98 -14.52 -12.87
N GLU A 281 -17.86 -14.15 -12.24
CA GLU A 281 -17.82 -13.51 -10.93
C GLU A 281 -18.24 -12.04 -11.01
N TYR A 282 -17.90 -11.36 -12.12
CA TYR A 282 -18.48 -10.05 -12.46
C TYR A 282 -20.01 -10.12 -12.51
N SER A 283 -20.56 -11.07 -13.27
CA SER A 283 -22.01 -11.20 -13.43
C SER A 283 -22.68 -11.51 -12.09
N LEU A 284 -22.09 -12.42 -11.31
CA LEU A 284 -22.55 -12.76 -9.98
C LEU A 284 -22.61 -11.53 -9.05
N LEU A 285 -21.56 -10.71 -9.04
CA LEU A 285 -21.50 -9.49 -8.24
C LEU A 285 -22.52 -8.43 -8.71
N TRP A 286 -22.67 -8.25 -10.02
CA TRP A 286 -23.63 -7.29 -10.60
C TRP A 286 -25.09 -7.66 -10.31
N GLU A 287 -25.39 -8.96 -10.23
CA GLU A 287 -26.73 -9.47 -9.89
C GLU A 287 -26.98 -9.51 -8.37
N ASN A 288 -25.93 -9.51 -7.55
CA ASN A 288 -26.02 -9.66 -6.09
C ASN A 288 -25.17 -8.59 -5.37
N PRO A 289 -25.63 -7.32 -5.30
CA PRO A 289 -24.87 -6.22 -4.71
C PRO A 289 -24.48 -6.41 -3.24
N ASP A 290 -25.20 -7.27 -2.50
CA ASP A 290 -24.89 -7.61 -1.11
C ASP A 290 -23.54 -8.36 -0.97
N LEU A 291 -22.96 -8.85 -2.07
CA LEU A 291 -21.63 -9.46 -2.12
C LEU A 291 -20.48 -8.44 -2.16
N VAL A 292 -20.74 -7.14 -2.31
CA VAL A 292 -19.68 -6.12 -2.38
C VAL A 292 -18.67 -6.20 -1.22
N PRO A 293 -19.09 -6.38 0.06
CA PRO A 293 -18.12 -6.50 1.15
C PRO A 293 -17.15 -7.68 0.99
N SER A 294 -17.63 -8.87 0.60
CA SER A 294 -16.75 -10.03 0.37
C SER A 294 -15.95 -9.89 -0.92
N ALA A 295 -16.52 -9.27 -1.95
CA ALA A 295 -15.81 -8.99 -3.20
C ALA A 295 -14.59 -8.09 -2.97
N VAL A 296 -14.72 -7.05 -2.13
CA VAL A 296 -13.60 -6.15 -1.79
C VAL A 296 -12.50 -6.91 -1.03
N GLU A 297 -12.84 -7.81 -0.10
CA GLU A 297 -11.82 -8.67 0.54
C GLU A 297 -11.15 -9.60 -0.47
N GLU A 298 -11.90 -10.14 -1.44
CA GLU A 298 -11.32 -10.98 -2.50
C GLU A 298 -10.43 -10.17 -3.44
N MET A 299 -10.78 -8.94 -3.79
CA MET A 299 -9.93 -8.05 -4.61
C MET A 299 -8.62 -7.75 -3.89
N LEU A 300 -8.68 -7.44 -2.59
CA LEU A 300 -7.51 -7.25 -1.74
C LEU A 300 -6.63 -8.51 -1.70
N ARG A 301 -7.22 -9.70 -1.62
CA ARG A 301 -6.49 -10.97 -1.63
C ARG A 301 -5.87 -11.25 -3.00
N TRP A 302 -6.67 -11.14 -4.06
CA TRP A 302 -6.33 -11.55 -5.42
C TRP A 302 -5.13 -10.78 -5.95
N ASP A 303 -5.19 -9.45 -5.90
CA ASP A 303 -4.10 -8.60 -6.36
C ASP A 303 -3.90 -7.41 -5.40
N SER A 304 -3.20 -7.69 -4.31
CA SER A 304 -2.96 -6.76 -3.20
C SER A 304 -2.30 -5.45 -3.69
N PRO A 305 -2.80 -4.27 -3.30
CA PRO A 305 -2.13 -3.01 -3.61
C PRO A 305 -0.69 -2.94 -3.08
N VAL A 306 -0.41 -3.60 -1.95
CA VAL A 306 0.92 -3.74 -1.37
C VAL A 306 1.36 -5.20 -1.46
N GLN A 307 2.44 -5.48 -2.20
CA GLN A 307 2.87 -6.86 -2.46
C GLN A 307 3.89 -7.39 -1.46
N LEU A 308 4.60 -6.51 -0.76
CA LEU A 308 5.62 -6.90 0.21
C LEU A 308 5.75 -5.89 1.35
N ASP A 309 6.34 -6.34 2.45
CA ASP A 309 6.69 -5.49 3.59
C ASP A 309 7.99 -6.00 4.24
N GLY A 310 8.87 -5.06 4.59
CA GLY A 310 10.18 -5.34 5.17
C GLY A 310 10.16 -5.22 6.69
N ARG A 311 10.90 -6.11 7.35
CA ARG A 311 11.19 -6.14 8.78
C ARG A 311 12.68 -6.33 9.03
N THR A 312 13.12 -5.98 10.23
CA THR A 312 14.45 -6.29 10.76
C THR A 312 14.29 -7.09 12.05
N ALA A 313 15.03 -8.18 12.20
CA ALA A 313 15.14 -8.88 13.48
C ALA A 313 15.88 -7.99 14.49
N LEU A 314 15.17 -7.46 15.49
CA LEU A 314 15.70 -6.58 16.53
C LEU A 314 16.50 -7.35 17.61
N GLU A 315 16.32 -8.66 17.67
CA GLU A 315 17.10 -9.59 18.47
C GLU A 315 17.12 -10.97 17.79
N ALA A 316 18.04 -11.84 18.21
CA ALA A 316 18.11 -13.20 17.69
C ALA A 316 16.82 -13.99 17.98
N THR A 317 16.26 -14.62 16.94
CA THR A 317 14.95 -15.27 16.98
C THR A 317 14.89 -16.46 16.02
N GLU A 318 13.70 -16.99 15.75
CA GLU A 318 13.46 -18.03 14.75
C GLU A 318 12.13 -17.84 14.00
N ILE A 319 12.08 -18.34 12.77
CA ILE A 319 10.88 -18.43 11.93
C ILE A 319 10.76 -19.89 11.49
N ASP A 320 9.66 -20.58 11.82
CA ASP A 320 9.47 -22.01 11.54
C ASP A 320 10.68 -22.89 11.95
N GLY A 321 11.25 -22.59 13.13
CA GLY A 321 12.44 -23.27 13.68
C GLY A 321 13.77 -22.91 13.00
N ILE A 322 13.77 -22.00 12.03
CA ILE A 322 14.97 -21.47 11.38
C ILE A 322 15.48 -20.27 12.16
N LYS A 323 16.72 -20.36 12.66
CA LYS A 323 17.37 -19.27 13.40
C LYS A 323 17.58 -18.04 12.52
N ILE A 324 17.20 -16.89 13.04
CA ILE A 324 17.41 -15.56 12.46
C ILE A 324 18.32 -14.76 13.39
N GLU A 325 19.41 -14.22 12.84
CA GLU A 325 20.33 -13.37 13.57
C GLU A 325 19.75 -11.96 13.74
N GLU A 326 20.14 -11.27 14.82
CA GLU A 326 19.85 -9.85 15.00
C GLU A 326 20.40 -9.02 13.83
N GLY A 327 19.66 -7.99 13.41
CA GLY A 327 19.99 -7.12 12.29
C GLY A 327 19.61 -7.68 10.91
N ARG A 328 19.15 -8.93 10.81
CA ARG A 328 18.76 -9.52 9.52
C ARG A 328 17.46 -8.93 8.97
N SER A 329 17.48 -8.61 7.69
CA SER A 329 16.29 -8.16 6.94
C SER A 329 15.40 -9.36 6.60
N VAL A 330 14.11 -9.21 6.86
CA VAL A 330 13.07 -10.19 6.56
C VAL A 330 11.99 -9.53 5.72
N VAL A 331 11.72 -10.07 4.55
CA VAL A 331 10.74 -9.56 3.59
C VAL A 331 9.57 -10.52 3.51
N THR A 332 8.39 -10.06 3.91
CA THR A 332 7.14 -10.81 3.74
C THR A 332 6.58 -10.55 2.34
N LEU A 333 6.40 -11.60 1.53
CA LEU A 333 5.73 -11.51 0.23
C LEU A 333 4.22 -11.65 0.44
N ILE A 334 3.55 -10.53 0.71
CA ILE A 334 2.09 -10.46 0.95
C ILE A 334 1.32 -11.04 -0.25
N GLY A 335 1.72 -10.70 -1.48
CA GLY A 335 1.10 -11.25 -2.69
C GLY A 335 1.20 -12.77 -2.76
N ALA A 336 2.35 -13.32 -2.41
CA ALA A 336 2.54 -14.77 -2.37
C ALA A 336 1.70 -15.43 -1.28
N ALA A 337 1.68 -14.84 -0.07
CA ALA A 337 0.94 -15.33 1.07
C ALA A 337 -0.58 -15.33 0.82
N ASN A 338 -1.10 -14.31 0.16
CA ASN A 338 -2.51 -14.23 -0.23
C ASN A 338 -2.93 -15.27 -1.29
N ARG A 339 -1.94 -15.94 -1.90
CA ARG A 339 -2.14 -17.05 -2.84
C ARG A 339 -1.72 -18.42 -2.25
N ASP A 340 -1.57 -18.54 -0.94
CA ASP A 340 -1.13 -19.79 -0.30
C ASP A 340 -2.28 -20.82 -0.20
N PRO A 341 -2.18 -22.01 -0.84
CA PRO A 341 -3.22 -23.04 -0.79
C PRO A 341 -3.42 -23.66 0.61
N ARG A 342 -2.51 -23.41 1.55
CA ARG A 342 -2.65 -23.83 2.95
C ARG A 342 -3.69 -22.98 3.70
N LYS A 343 -3.94 -21.76 3.21
CA LYS A 343 -4.88 -20.79 3.79
C LYS A 343 -6.16 -20.66 2.97
N PHE A 344 -6.04 -20.60 1.64
CA PHE A 344 -7.15 -20.36 0.72
C PHE A 344 -7.30 -21.55 -0.24
N VAL A 345 -8.46 -22.20 -0.27
CA VAL A 345 -8.77 -23.28 -1.23
C VAL A 345 -8.82 -22.69 -2.63
N ASN A 346 -8.16 -23.36 -3.59
CA ASN A 346 -7.98 -22.87 -4.97
C ASN A 346 -7.59 -21.37 -4.99
N PRO A 347 -6.40 -21.02 -4.50
CA PRO A 347 -6.01 -19.63 -4.29
C PRO A 347 -5.86 -18.84 -5.60
N ASP A 348 -5.75 -19.55 -6.73
CA ASP A 348 -5.63 -18.97 -8.07
C ASP A 348 -7.00 -18.79 -8.76
N ASP A 349 -8.11 -19.07 -8.07
CA ASP A 349 -9.45 -18.66 -8.49
C ASP A 349 -9.80 -17.31 -7.82
N PHE A 350 -10.33 -16.36 -8.59
CA PHE A 350 -10.97 -15.15 -8.05
C PHE A 350 -12.43 -15.47 -7.72
N LEU A 351 -12.86 -15.31 -6.47
CA LEU A 351 -14.22 -15.67 -6.01
C LEU A 351 -14.82 -14.56 -5.14
N VAL A 352 -15.82 -13.81 -5.64
CA VAL A 352 -16.39 -12.64 -4.91
C VAL A 352 -17.12 -13.02 -3.61
N ARG A 353 -17.37 -14.32 -3.41
CA ARG A 353 -18.02 -14.90 -2.23
C ARG A 353 -17.04 -15.62 -1.28
N ARG A 354 -15.72 -15.45 -1.44
CA ARG A 354 -14.73 -16.13 -0.60
C ARG A 354 -14.91 -15.73 0.87
N ASP A 355 -14.85 -16.71 1.78
CA ASP A 355 -15.10 -16.55 3.23
C ASP A 355 -14.11 -17.35 4.09
N GLU A 356 -12.84 -17.40 3.69
CA GLU A 356 -11.79 -18.16 4.39
C GLU A 356 -11.01 -17.27 5.39
N GLY A 357 -11.59 -16.12 5.73
CA GLY A 357 -10.99 -15.08 6.56
C GLY A 357 -10.16 -14.07 5.76
N PRO A 358 -9.63 -13.04 6.45
CA PRO A 358 -9.01 -11.90 5.79
C PRO A 358 -7.65 -12.24 5.16
N PRO A 359 -7.29 -11.58 4.03
CA PRO A 359 -5.94 -11.61 3.49
C PRO A 359 -4.96 -10.77 4.33
N LEU A 360 -3.67 -10.87 4.00
CA LEU A 360 -2.59 -10.07 4.60
C LEU A 360 -2.35 -8.73 3.88
N SER A 361 -3.27 -8.29 3.02
CA SER A 361 -3.14 -7.04 2.26
C SER A 361 -3.06 -5.79 3.15
N PHE A 362 -3.51 -5.91 4.41
CA PHE A 362 -3.37 -4.88 5.45
C PHE A 362 -2.32 -5.25 6.52
N ALA A 363 -1.47 -6.24 6.25
CA ALA A 363 -0.54 -6.85 7.20
C ALA A 363 -1.24 -7.33 8.49
N SER A 364 -0.49 -7.44 9.60
CA SER A 364 -0.99 -7.81 10.93
C SER A 364 -0.13 -7.16 12.03
N GLY A 365 -0.49 -7.38 13.29
CA GLY A 365 0.27 -6.93 14.45
C GLY A 365 0.28 -5.41 14.64
N ILE A 366 1.36 -4.88 15.22
CA ILE A 366 1.44 -3.46 15.62
C ILE A 366 1.40 -2.51 14.41
N HIS A 367 1.87 -2.97 13.26
CA HIS A 367 1.86 -2.23 11.99
C HIS A 367 0.65 -2.54 11.09
N TYR A 368 -0.39 -3.23 11.60
CA TYR A 368 -1.63 -3.43 10.85
C TYR A 368 -2.11 -2.11 10.22
N CYS A 369 -2.57 -2.12 8.98
CA CYS A 369 -2.88 -0.90 8.25
C CYS A 369 -3.85 0.00 9.04
N LEU A 370 -3.41 1.23 9.32
CA LEU A 370 -4.21 2.22 10.05
C LEU A 370 -5.49 2.57 9.28
N GLY A 371 -5.39 2.68 7.96
CA GLY A 371 -6.47 3.01 7.04
C GLY A 371 -7.36 1.82 6.63
N ALA A 372 -7.18 0.63 7.19
CA ALA A 372 -7.85 -0.58 6.68
C ALA A 372 -9.38 -0.48 6.64
N ASN A 373 -10.01 0.21 7.59
CA ASN A 373 -11.45 0.42 7.57
C ASN A 373 -11.87 1.47 6.54
N LEU A 374 -11.05 2.49 6.33
CA LEU A 374 -11.30 3.54 5.35
C LEU A 374 -11.18 2.99 3.92
N ALA A 375 -10.09 2.29 3.61
CA ALA A 375 -9.89 1.65 2.31
C ALA A 375 -11.01 0.66 1.96
N ARG A 376 -11.47 -0.15 2.93
CA ARG A 376 -12.66 -1.00 2.75
C ARG A 376 -13.91 -0.19 2.48
N ALA A 377 -14.10 0.91 3.21
CA ALA A 377 -15.27 1.76 3.03
C ALA A 377 -15.31 2.34 1.61
N GLU A 378 -14.19 2.89 1.15
CA GLU A 378 -14.04 3.45 -0.19
C GLU A 378 -14.27 2.40 -1.28
N GLY A 379 -13.61 1.24 -1.18
CA GLY A 379 -13.81 0.14 -2.14
C GLY A 379 -15.28 -0.31 -2.18
N GLN A 380 -15.92 -0.46 -1.02
CA GLN A 380 -17.33 -0.86 -0.94
C GLN A 380 -18.26 0.19 -1.56
N GLU A 381 -18.08 1.48 -1.24
CA GLU A 381 -18.91 2.55 -1.84
C GLU A 381 -18.71 2.63 -3.35
N MET A 382 -17.46 2.50 -3.82
CA MET A 382 -17.11 2.54 -5.24
C MET A 382 -17.79 1.40 -6.02
N PHE A 383 -17.58 0.14 -5.61
CA PHE A 383 -18.16 -1.00 -6.33
C PHE A 383 -19.69 -1.05 -6.19
N ALA A 384 -20.24 -0.74 -5.01
CA ALA A 384 -21.69 -0.63 -4.87
C ALA A 384 -22.27 0.49 -5.74
N GLY A 385 -21.57 1.62 -5.86
CA GLY A 385 -21.95 2.73 -6.73
C GLY A 385 -21.95 2.35 -8.21
N LEU A 386 -20.89 1.70 -8.68
CA LEU A 386 -20.80 1.18 -10.05
C LEU A 386 -21.98 0.25 -10.38
N ILE A 387 -22.29 -0.71 -9.50
CA ILE A 387 -23.39 -1.66 -9.69
C ILE A 387 -24.75 -0.95 -9.70
N ARG A 388 -24.97 0.02 -8.80
CA ARG A 388 -26.21 0.81 -8.74
C ARG A 388 -26.42 1.67 -9.98
N ARG A 389 -25.36 2.30 -10.49
CA ARG A 389 -25.45 3.31 -11.56
C ARG A 389 -25.45 2.69 -12.96
N PHE A 390 -24.71 1.61 -13.16
CA PHE A 390 -24.44 1.05 -14.48
C PHE A 390 -24.95 -0.39 -14.60
N SER A 391 -25.64 -0.67 -15.71
CA SER A 391 -26.04 -2.02 -16.09
C SER A 391 -24.84 -2.85 -16.53
N SER A 392 -23.81 -2.19 -17.07
CA SER A 392 -22.51 -2.79 -17.35
C SER A 392 -21.37 -1.78 -17.26
N VAL A 393 -20.19 -2.29 -16.90
CA VAL A 393 -18.89 -1.63 -16.95
C VAL A 393 -17.97 -2.63 -17.62
N GLN A 394 -17.44 -2.31 -18.80
CA GLN A 394 -16.68 -3.24 -19.63
C GLN A 394 -15.28 -2.68 -19.92
N GLN A 395 -14.29 -3.56 -20.05
CA GLN A 395 -12.97 -3.17 -20.53
C GLN A 395 -13.09 -2.65 -21.99
N ALA A 396 -12.61 -1.43 -22.21
CA ALA A 396 -12.70 -0.74 -23.50
C ALA A 396 -11.34 -0.56 -24.21
N GLY A 397 -10.27 -1.15 -23.67
CA GLY A 397 -8.92 -1.07 -24.22
C GLY A 397 -7.93 -1.93 -23.43
N GLU A 398 -6.66 -1.88 -23.85
CA GLU A 398 -5.58 -2.56 -23.14
C GLU A 398 -5.39 -1.95 -21.75
N LEU A 399 -5.17 -2.81 -20.75
CA LEU A 399 -4.81 -2.36 -19.41
C LEU A 399 -3.31 -2.10 -19.36
N GLU A 400 -2.89 -0.93 -18.86
CA GLU A 400 -1.46 -0.61 -18.71
C GLU A 400 -1.05 -0.76 -17.24
N GLN A 401 -0.16 -1.71 -16.95
CA GLN A 401 0.45 -1.86 -15.63
C GLN A 401 1.36 -0.68 -15.32
N ARG A 402 1.41 -0.25 -14.06
CA ARG A 402 2.30 0.85 -13.63
C ARG A 402 3.79 0.48 -13.64
N GLY A 403 4.10 -0.82 -13.70
CA GLY A 403 5.49 -1.30 -13.70
C GLY A 403 6.16 -1.26 -12.33
N ARG A 404 5.37 -1.23 -11.25
CA ARG A 404 5.82 -1.23 -9.85
C ARG A 404 5.42 -2.53 -9.17
N MET A 405 6.31 -3.06 -8.32
CA MET A 405 6.05 -4.31 -7.60
C MET A 405 5.58 -4.05 -6.18
N THR A 406 6.17 -3.10 -5.47
CA THR A 406 5.84 -2.88 -4.05
C THR A 406 4.44 -2.31 -3.93
N LEU A 407 4.16 -1.22 -4.65
CA LEU A 407 2.82 -0.68 -4.84
C LEU A 407 2.29 -1.08 -6.21
N ARG A 408 1.62 -2.24 -6.26
CA ARG A 408 1.16 -2.84 -7.50
C ARG A 408 -0.22 -2.32 -7.90
N GLY A 409 -0.31 -1.83 -9.13
CA GLY A 409 -1.58 -1.58 -9.78
C GLY A 409 -1.42 -1.00 -11.18
N PHE A 410 -2.53 -0.54 -11.73
CA PHE A 410 -2.60 -0.06 -13.09
C PHE A 410 -2.27 1.43 -13.20
N LYS A 411 -1.64 1.78 -14.31
CA LYS A 411 -1.51 3.16 -14.78
C LYS A 411 -2.80 3.58 -15.49
N THR A 412 -3.34 2.70 -16.34
CA THR A 412 -4.60 2.94 -17.06
C THR A 412 -5.51 1.71 -17.03
N VAL A 413 -6.81 1.94 -16.86
CA VAL A 413 -7.88 0.93 -16.93
C VAL A 413 -9.01 1.50 -17.79
N PRO A 414 -8.92 1.36 -19.13
CA PRO A 414 -9.93 1.90 -20.02
C PRO A 414 -11.25 1.13 -19.90
N VAL A 415 -12.34 1.84 -19.63
CA VAL A 415 -13.68 1.27 -19.48
C VAL A 415 -14.72 1.97 -20.35
N SER A 416 -15.76 1.24 -20.72
CA SER A 416 -17.02 1.76 -21.23
C SER A 416 -18.15 1.42 -20.27
N VAL A 417 -19.15 2.28 -20.19
CA VAL A 417 -20.27 2.09 -19.26
C VAL A 417 -21.62 2.17 -19.98
N THR A 418 -22.57 1.36 -19.50
CA THR A 418 -23.98 1.48 -19.90
C THR A 418 -24.78 1.87 -18.66
N GLU A 419 -25.41 3.04 -18.68
CA GLU A 419 -26.29 3.47 -17.58
C GLU A 419 -27.49 2.52 -17.40
N ARG A 420 -28.02 2.45 -16.18
CA ARG A 420 -29.27 1.74 -15.88
C ARG A 420 -30.51 2.57 -16.20
#